data_AF-R9KN86-F1
#
_entry.id   AF-R9KN86-F1
#
_cell.length_a   1.000
_cell.length_b   1.000
_cell.length_c   1.000
_cell.angle_alpha   90.00
_cell.angle_beta   90.00
_cell.angle_gamma   90.00
#
_symmetry.space_group_name_H-M   'P 1'
#
loop_
_entity.id
_entity.type
_entity.pdbx_description
1 polymer ?
#
loop_
_entity_poly.entity_id
_entity_poly.type
_entity_poly.pdbx_seq_one_letter_code
_entity_poly.pdbx_strand_id
1 'polypeptide(L)' 'MELNYFRDRIFDLLNDSERMGIPDLNADERNSLLTVRTEDGNVFEIICRTAAGKEDGWTTAN' A
#
# COMPACT_ATOMS: atom_id res chain seq x y z
N MET A 1 -14.54 3.77 0.18
CA MET A 1 -13.45 3.77 -0.81
C MET A 1 -13.28 2.33 -1.27
N GLU A 2 -13.21 2.07 -2.57
CA GLU A 2 -12.93 0.72 -3.06
C GLU A 2 -11.46 0.36 -2.81
N LEU A 3 -11.19 -0.90 -2.50
CA LEU A 3 -9.85 -1.38 -2.13
C LEU A 3 -8.85 -1.16 -3.27
N ASN A 4 -9.30 -1.36 -4.51
CA ASN A 4 -8.51 -1.14 -5.73
C ASN A 4 -8.07 0.34 -5.83
N TYR A 5 -8.99 1.28 -5.61
CA TYR A 5 -8.66 2.71 -5.66
C TYR A 5 -7.65 3.12 -4.58
N PHE A 6 -7.81 2.61 -3.35
CA PHE A 6 -6.86 2.88 -2.26
C PHE A 6 -5.47 2.35 -2.60
N ARG A 7 -5.40 1.13 -3.13
CA ARG A 7 -4.16 0.53 -3.59
C ARG A 7 -3.49 1.34 -4.71
N ASP A 8 -4.24 1.76 -5.73
CA ASP A 8 -3.69 2.55 -6.84
C ASP A 8 -3.13 3.87 -6.31
N ARG A 9 -3.81 4.49 -5.34
CA ARG A 9 -3.30 5.66 -4.62
C ARG A 9 -1.99 5.39 -3.86
N ILE A 10 -1.84 4.24 -3.21
CA ILE A 10 -0.59 3.84 -2.55
C ILE A 10 0.50 3.63 -3.60
N PHE A 11 0.16 3.01 -4.73
CA PHE A 11 1.09 2.77 -5.83
C PHE A 11 1.61 4.07 -6.43
N ASP A 12 0.71 5.00 -6.77
CA ASP A 12 1.06 6.35 -7.22
C ASP A 12 1.92 7.09 -6.18
N LEU A 13 1.58 6.99 -4.89
CA LEU A 13 2.35 7.65 -3.83
C LEU A 13 3.76 7.10 -3.69
N LEU A 14 3.94 5.78 -3.78
CA LEU A 14 5.25 5.14 -3.72
C LEU A 14 6.07 5.42 -4.98
N ASN A 15 5.42 5.45 -6.14
CA ASN A 15 6.04 5.72 -7.42
C ASN A 15 6.44 7.20 -7.59
N ASP A 16 5.64 8.14 -7.08
CA ASP A 16 5.94 9.58 -7.04
C ASP A 16 7.06 9.92 -6.05
N SER A 17 7.32 9.02 -5.10
CA SER A 17 8.42 9.18 -4.15
C SER A 17 9.77 8.87 -4.81
N GLU A 18 10.26 9.79 -5.65
CA GLU A 18 11.61 9.76 -6.27
C GLU A 18 12.75 9.52 -5.25
N ARG A 19 12.48 9.68 -3.95
CA ARG A 19 13.42 9.54 -2.83
C ARG A 19 13.40 8.20 -2.10
N MET A 20 12.45 7.30 -2.37
CA MET A 20 12.36 6.03 -1.62
C MET A 20 13.26 4.90 -2.15
N GLY A 21 13.92 5.07 -3.31
CA GLY A 21 14.81 4.03 -3.85
C GLY A 21 14.06 2.72 -4.13
N ILE A 22 12.83 2.83 -4.64
CA ILE A 22 11.97 1.71 -5.01
C ILE A 22 11.98 1.60 -6.55
N PRO A 23 12.86 0.78 -7.13
CA PRO A 23 12.98 0.62 -8.58
C PRO A 23 11.84 -0.21 -9.17
N ASP A 24 11.16 -1.03 -8.37
CA ASP A 24 10.16 -1.97 -8.86
C ASP A 24 9.01 -2.10 -7.85
N LEU A 25 7.80 -1.81 -8.34
CA LEU A 25 6.55 -1.93 -7.63
C LEU A 25 5.65 -2.87 -8.41
N ASN A 26 5.24 -3.97 -7.79
CA ASN A 26 4.24 -4.88 -8.34
C ASN A 26 2.97 -4.79 -7.52
N ALA A 27 1.83 -4.71 -8.20
CA ALA A 27 0.55 -4.63 -7.55
C ALA A 27 -0.34 -5.79 -7.99
N ASP A 28 -0.54 -6.78 -7.13
CA ASP A 28 -1.37 -7.97 -7.37
C ASP A 28 -2.85 -7.70 -7.03
N GLU A 29 -3.67 -7.51 -8.07
CA GLU A 29 -5.09 -7.11 -7.92
C GLU A 29 -5.94 -8.22 -7.31
N ARG A 30 -5.51 -9.47 -7.51
CA ARG A 30 -6.26 -10.65 -7.09
C ARG A 30 -6.12 -10.90 -5.58
N ASN A 31 -4.96 -10.57 -5.01
CA ASN A 31 -4.66 -10.77 -3.60
C ASN A 31 -4.65 -9.47 -2.79
N SER A 32 -4.93 -8.32 -3.41
CA SER A 32 -4.85 -7.00 -2.75
C SER A 32 -3.47 -6.77 -2.11
N LEU A 33 -2.43 -7.21 -2.80
CA LEU A 33 -1.05 -7.20 -2.32
C LEU A 33 -0.24 -6.23 -3.19
N LEU A 34 0.48 -5.30 -2.58
CA LEU A 34 1.57 -4.60 -3.25
C LEU A 34 2.89 -5.18 -2.77
N THR A 35 3.76 -5.48 -3.73
CA THR A 35 5.13 -5.89 -3.49
C THR A 35 6.03 -4.73 -3.90
N VAL A 36 6.83 -4.27 -2.96
CA VAL A 36 7.74 -3.15 -3.10
C VAL A 36 9.15 -3.71 -3.05
N ARG A 37 9.93 -3.56 -4.11
CA ARG A 37 11.34 -3.97 -4.13
C ARG A 37 12.20 -2.72 -4.11
N THR A 38 13.13 -2.64 -3.17
CA THR A 38 14.10 -1.54 -3.08
C THR A 38 15.37 -1.84 -3.90
N GLU A 39 16.16 -0.82 -4.20
CA GLU A 39 17.45 -0.98 -4.91
C GLU A 39 18.43 -1.88 -4.12
N ASP A 40 18.39 -1.83 -2.80
CA ASP A 40 19.17 -2.72 -1.92
C ASP A 40 18.75 -4.21 -1.98
N GLY A 41 17.73 -4.56 -2.77
CA GLY A 41 17.24 -5.93 -2.90
C GLY A 41 16.28 -6.37 -1.79
N ASN A 42 15.91 -5.47 -0.88
CA ASN A 42 14.85 -5.74 0.10
C ASN A 42 13.49 -5.75 -0.58
N VAL A 43 12.62 -6.65 -0.12
CA VAL A 43 11.25 -6.78 -0.61
C VAL A 43 10.30 -6.59 0.55
N PHE A 44 9.36 -5.65 0.38
CA PHE A 44 8.29 -5.38 1.32
C PHE A 44 6.95 -5.77 0.70
N GLU A 45 6.05 -6.27 1.54
CA GLU A 45 4.73 -6.70 1.15
C GLU A 45 3.69 -5.87 1.91
N ILE A 46 2.81 -5.20 1.16
CA ILE A 46 1.74 -4.36 1.69
C ILE A 46 0.41 -5.03 1.33
N ILE A 47 -0.29 -5.53 2.35
CA ILE A 47 -1.61 -6.15 2.17
C ILE A 47 -2.68 -5.09 2.43
N CYS A 48 -3.40 -4.70 1.38
CA CYS A 48 -4.59 -3.89 1.52
C CYS A 48 -5.75 -4.78 1.96
N ARG A 49 -6.26 -4.57 3.17
CA ARG A 49 -7.48 -5.24 3.65
C ARG A 49 -8.49 -4.20 4.13
N THR A 50 -9.75 -4.42 3.81
CA THR A 50 -10.83 -3.68 4.46
C THR A 50 -10.91 -4.15 5.91
N ALA A 51 -10.72 -3.24 6.85
CA ALA A 51 -10.95 -3.55 8.26
C ALA A 51 -12.42 -3.95 8.46
N ALA A 52 -12.67 -5.03 9.20
CA ALA A 52 -14.02 -5.53 9.48
C ALA A 52 -14.86 -4.57 10.34
N GLY A 53 -14.25 -3.53 10.90
CA GLY A 53 -14.94 -2.39 11.47
C GLY A 53 -15.03 -1.28 10.44
N LYS A 54 -16.23 -0.97 9.96
CA LYS A 54 -16.50 0.36 9.43
C LYS A 54 -16.29 1.30 10.63
N GLU A 55 -15.18 2.03 10.62
CA GLU A 55 -14.76 2.89 11.72
C GLU A 55 -15.76 4.06 11.87
N ASP A 56 -16.79 3.86 12.68
CA ASP A 56 -17.63 4.95 13.23
C ASP A 56 -16.94 5.64 14.43
N GLY A 57 -15.64 5.38 14.67
CA GLY A 57 -14.96 5.84 15.87
C GLY A 57 -13.44 5.74 15.83
N TRP A 58 -12.79 6.53 14.98
CA TRP A 58 -11.40 6.90 15.22
C TRP A 58 -11.37 7.87 16.42
N THR A 59 -11.41 7.34 17.64
CA THR A 59 -10.95 8.09 18.82
C THR A 59 -9.52 7.63 19.09
N THR A 60 -8.56 8.49 18.75
CA THR A 60 -7.19 8.41 19.25
C THR A 60 -7.21 8.31 20.77
N ALA A 61 -6.87 7.15 21.31
CA ALA A 61 -6.46 7.05 22.70
C ALA A 61 -5.06 7.69 22.79
N ASN A 62 -5.02 8.83 23.47
CA ASN A 62 -3.84 9.57 23.88
C ASN A 62 -3.21 8.93 25.13
#